data_AF-A0A923INL4-F1
#
_entry.id   AF-A0A923INL4-F1
#
_cell.length_a   1.000
_cell.length_b   1.000
_cell.length_c   1.000
_cell.angle_alpha   90.00
_cell.angle_beta   90.00
_cell.angle_gamma   90.00
#
_symmetry.space_group_name_H-M   'P 1'
#
loop_
_entity.id
_entity.type
_entity.pdbx_description
1 polymer ?
#
loop_
_entity_poly.entity_id
_entity_poly.type
_entity_poly.pdbx_seq_one_letter_code
_entity_poly.pdbx_strand_id
1 'polypeptide(L)'
;MRRILHIDMDAFFAAVEQRRRPELAEMSVVIGGQGDPSKRGVVSTSNYEARKYGVHSGMPLRTAYKLCPHAVFLPVDYEAYSAASIKFKAVLKTITPIMEDVGIDEAYLDLSILS
;
A
#
# COMPACT_ATOMS: atom_id res chain seq x y z
N MET A 1 -1.75 -26.72 -19.48
CA MET A 1 -2.14 -26.39 -18.09
C MET A 1 -2.12 -24.86 -17.96
N ARG A 2 -3.16 -24.25 -17.38
CA ARG A 2 -3.19 -22.80 -17.16
C ARG A 2 -2.39 -22.45 -15.91
N ARG A 3 -1.50 -21.45 -15.98
CA ARG A 3 -0.72 -20.94 -14.84
C ARG A 3 -1.04 -19.47 -14.64
N ILE A 4 -1.76 -19.17 -13.55
CA ILE A 4 -2.13 -17.79 -13.19
C ILE A 4 -1.36 -17.38 -11.95
N LEU A 5 -0.66 -16.25 -12.04
CA LEU A 5 0.03 -15.61 -10.93
C LEU A 5 -0.79 -14.41 -10.46
N HIS A 6 -1.13 -14.37 -9.18
CA HIS A 6 -1.64 -13.18 -8.52
C HIS A 6 -0.47 -12.43 -7.88
N ILE A 7 -0.39 -11.12 -8.10
CA ILE A 7 0.60 -10.24 -7.48
C ILE A 7 -0.13 -9.14 -6.74
N ASP A 8 0.25 -8.91 -5.49
CA ASP A 8 -0.28 -7.91 -4.56
C ASP A 8 0.92 -7.29 -3.81
N MET A 9 0.96 -5.96 -3.71
CA MET A 9 2.09 -5.23 -3.13
C MET A 9 1.91 -5.03 -1.61
N ASP A 10 2.91 -5.45 -0.86
CA ASP A 10 2.92 -5.34 0.60
C ASP A 10 2.78 -3.89 1.10
N ALA A 11 1.70 -3.62 1.84
CA ALA A 11 1.44 -2.33 2.50
C ALA A 11 1.67 -1.12 1.57
N PHE A 12 1.16 -1.22 0.33
CA PHE A 12 1.59 -0.42 -0.82
C PHE A 12 1.76 1.08 -0.55
N PHE A 13 0.75 1.78 0.01
CA PHE A 13 0.86 3.23 0.24
C PHE A 13 1.96 3.56 1.25
N ALA A 14 2.08 2.78 2.32
CA ALA A 14 3.13 2.98 3.32
C ALA A 14 4.52 2.66 2.75
N ALA A 15 4.64 1.62 1.91
CA ALA A 15 5.89 1.29 1.22
C ALA A 15 6.33 2.40 0.24
N VAL A 16 5.39 3.03 -0.47
CA VAL A 16 5.67 4.19 -1.33
C VAL A 16 6.19 5.36 -0.50
N GLU A 17 5.56 5.66 0.64
CA GLU A 17 6.01 6.74 1.53
C GLU A 17 7.39 6.45 2.13
N GLN A 18 7.64 5.23 2.62
CA GLN A 18 8.94 4.84 3.18
C GLN A 18 10.07 4.89 2.13
N ARG A 19 9.76 4.58 0.86
CA ARG A 19 10.72 4.75 -0.24
C ARG A 19 11.02 6.23 -0.52
N ARG A 20 10.03 7.11 -0.43
CA ARG A 20 10.20 8.57 -0.63
C ARG A 20 10.88 9.26 0.55
N ARG A 21 10.70 8.70 1.75
CA ARG A 21 11.12 9.25 3.05
C ARG A 21 11.82 8.15 3.85
N PRO A 22 13.12 7.91 3.60
CA PRO A 22 13.89 6.85 4.25
C PRO A 22 13.89 6.92 5.79
N GLU A 23 13.69 8.12 6.35
CA GLU A 23 13.55 8.34 7.79
C GLU A 23 12.35 7.59 8.41
N LEU A 24 11.38 7.15 7.60
CA LEU A 24 10.20 6.40 8.04
C LEU A 24 10.41 4.88 8.11
N ALA A 25 11.57 4.36 7.70
CA ALA A 25 11.80 2.92 7.54
C ALA A 25 11.54 2.11 8.82
N GLU A 26 11.95 2.65 9.97
CA GLU A 26 11.83 2.00 11.29
C GLU A 26 10.68 2.56 12.14
N MET A 27 9.88 3.47 11.57
CA MET A 27 8.77 4.12 12.30
C MET A 27 7.45 3.39 12.05
N SER A 28 6.53 3.44 13.02
CA SER A 28 5.12 3.13 12.78
C SER A 28 4.51 4.18 11.86
N VAL A 29 3.99 3.78 10.69
CA VAL A 29 3.42 4.69 9.69
C VAL A 29 1.97 4.33 9.41
N VAL A 30 1.10 5.35 9.44
CA VAL A 30 -0.33 5.23 9.15
C VAL A 30 -0.71 6.25 8.07
N ILE A 31 -1.21 5.76 6.94
CA ILE A 31 -1.71 6.58 5.84
C ILE A 31 -3.24 6.63 5.95
N GLY A 32 -3.84 7.82 5.92
CA GLY A 32 -5.29 7.94 5.84
C GLY A 32 -5.81 9.36 5.99
N GLY A 33 -6.95 9.63 5.34
CA GLY A 33 -7.59 10.96 5.36
C GLY A 33 -6.62 12.09 5.04
N GLN A 34 -6.65 13.14 5.87
CA GLN A 34 -5.73 14.28 5.78
C GLN A 34 -4.45 14.12 6.64
N GLY A 35 -4.15 12.91 7.13
CA GLY A 35 -2.99 12.67 8.00
C GLY A 35 -3.13 13.22 9.42
N ASP A 36 -4.33 13.66 9.81
CA ASP A 36 -4.62 14.21 11.12
C ASP A 36 -5.64 13.32 11.85
N PRO A 37 -5.25 12.60 12.92
CA PRO A 37 -6.13 11.69 13.65
C PRO A 37 -7.20 12.41 14.50
N SER A 38 -7.14 13.74 14.63
CA SER A 38 -8.20 14.54 15.27
C SER A 38 -9.40 14.77 14.33
N LYS A 39 -9.18 14.65 13.00
CA LYS A 39 -10.22 14.80 11.98
C LYS A 39 -10.88 13.45 11.67
N ARG A 40 -12.10 13.51 11.12
CA ARG A 40 -12.80 12.31 10.66
C ARG A 40 -12.04 11.71 9.47
N GLY A 41 -11.71 10.42 9.57
CA GLY A 41 -11.03 9.67 8.54
C GLY A 41 -10.79 8.23 8.98
N VAL A 42 -10.40 7.38 8.04
CA VAL A 42 -10.01 5.99 8.28
C VAL A 42 -8.60 5.75 7.76
N VAL A 43 -7.95 4.73 8.31
CA VAL A 43 -6.67 4.19 7.83
C VAL A 43 -6.90 3.61 6.44
N SER A 44 -6.20 4.14 5.44
CA SER A 44 -6.10 3.56 4.10
C SER A 44 -5.10 2.40 4.10
N THR A 45 -3.95 2.59 4.74
CA THR A 45 -2.89 1.57 4.87
C THR A 45 -2.05 1.87 6.11
N SER A 46 -1.53 0.82 6.75
CA SER A 46 -0.50 0.89 7.78
C SER A 46 0.67 -0.03 7.43
N ASN A 47 1.88 0.36 7.79
CA ASN A 47 3.05 -0.51 7.65
C ASN A 47 3.06 -1.60 8.74
N TYR A 48 3.96 -2.57 8.60
CA TYR A 48 4.06 -3.69 9.53
C TYR A 48 4.33 -3.25 10.98
N GLU A 49 5.13 -2.19 11.19
CA GLU A 49 5.41 -1.66 12.52
C GLU A 49 4.15 -1.15 13.21
N ALA A 50 3.31 -0.37 12.51
CA ALA A 50 2.02 0.06 13.04
C ALA A 50 1.03 -1.11 13.25
N ARG A 51 1.07 -2.14 12.38
CA ARG A 51 0.21 -3.33 12.51
C ARG A 51 0.47 -4.13 13.79
N LYS A 52 1.70 -4.11 14.33
CA LYS A 52 2.03 -4.74 15.62
C LYS A 52 1.19 -4.18 16.78
N TYR A 53 0.73 -2.93 16.68
CA TYR A 53 -0.15 -2.27 17.64
C TYR A 53 -1.64 -2.52 17.35
N GLY A 54 -1.97 -3.35 16.36
CA GLY A 54 -3.35 -3.66 15.95
C GLY A 54 -3.94 -2.68 14.94
N VAL A 55 -3.16 -1.74 14.40
CA VAL A 55 -3.65 -0.80 13.37
C VAL A 55 -3.84 -1.52 12.03
N HIS A 56 -5.04 -1.44 11.45
CA HIS A 56 -5.38 -2.06 10.17
C HIS A 56 -6.23 -1.14 9.29
N SER A 57 -6.32 -1.45 7.99
CA SER A 57 -7.13 -0.69 7.02
C SER A 57 -8.61 -0.63 7.44
N GLY A 58 -9.28 0.48 7.11
CA GLY A 58 -10.67 0.74 7.48
C GLY A 58 -10.87 1.18 8.94
N MET A 59 -9.85 1.07 9.80
CA MET A 59 -9.91 1.55 11.18
C MET A 59 -10.06 3.08 11.23
N PRO A 60 -10.92 3.67 12.10
CA PRO A 60 -10.94 5.11 12.30
C PRO A 60 -9.57 5.64 12.76
N LEU A 61 -9.11 6.76 12.19
CA LEU A 61 -7.78 7.33 12.53
C LEU A 61 -7.63 7.66 14.01
N ARG A 62 -8.72 8.14 14.65
CA ARG A 62 -8.74 8.40 16.09
C ARG A 62 -8.52 7.12 16.92
N THR A 63 -9.00 5.97 16.44
CA THR A 63 -8.76 4.67 17.08
C THR A 63 -7.32 4.22 16.85
N ALA A 64 -6.81 4.34 15.61
CA ALA A 64 -5.42 4.04 15.30
C ALA A 64 -4.44 4.85 16.17
N TYR A 65 -4.72 6.14 16.38
CA TYR A 65 -3.93 7.01 17.26
C TYR A 65 -3.95 6.55 18.72
N LYS A 66 -5.10 6.07 19.23
CA LYS A 66 -5.15 5.51 20.59
C LYS A 66 -4.31 4.25 20.74
N LEU A 67 -4.27 3.40 19.72
CA LEU A 67 -3.49 2.16 19.71
C LEU A 67 -1.99 2.41 19.52
N CYS A 68 -1.64 3.37 18.67
CA CYS A 68 -0.27 3.70 18.33
C CYS A 68 -0.05 5.23 18.35
N PRO A 69 0.04 5.86 19.55
CA PRO A 69 0.13 7.33 19.66
C PRO A 69 1.41 7.94 19.10
N HIS A 70 2.45 7.12 18.94
CA HIS A 70 3.76 7.51 18.40
C HIS A 70 3.88 7.28 16.89
N ALA A 71 2.83 6.77 16.22
CA ALA A 71 2.85 6.59 14.78
C ALA A 71 2.89 7.94 14.05
N VAL A 72 3.57 7.95 12.90
CA VAL A 72 3.52 9.05 11.94
C VAL A 72 2.26 8.89 11.11
N PHE A 73 1.38 9.88 11.18
CA PHE A 73 0.17 9.96 10.37
C PHE A 73 0.43 10.82 9.14
N LEU A 74 0.16 10.26 7.95
CA LEU A 74 0.34 10.95 6.68
C LEU A 74 -0.97 11.00 5.89
N PRO A 75 -1.21 12.08 5.13
CA PRO A 75 -2.35 12.16 4.23
C PRO A 75 -2.23 11.15 3.09
N VAL A 76 -3.36 10.85 2.46
CA VAL A 76 -3.37 10.08 1.21
C VAL A 76 -2.83 10.94 0.07
N ASP A 77 -1.73 10.52 -0.56
CA ASP A 77 -1.16 11.10 -1.78
C ASP A 77 -1.40 10.16 -2.97
N TYR A 78 -2.65 10.17 -3.47
CA TYR A 78 -3.07 9.22 -4.51
C TYR A 78 -2.28 9.36 -5.82
N GLU A 79 -1.83 10.58 -6.14
CA GLU A 79 -1.02 10.83 -7.33
C GLU A 79 0.31 10.08 -7.26
N ALA A 80 1.01 10.16 -6.13
CA ALA A 80 2.25 9.42 -5.91
C ALA A 80 2.03 7.89 -5.97
N TYR A 81 0.94 7.40 -5.38
CA TYR A 81 0.62 5.97 -5.37
C TYR A 81 0.27 5.47 -6.78
N SER A 82 -0.48 6.25 -7.56
CA SER A 82 -0.81 5.94 -8.95
C SER A 82 0.45 5.92 -9.83
N ALA A 83 1.35 6.89 -9.66
CA ALA A 83 2.63 6.92 -10.36
C ALA A 83 3.51 5.70 -10.04
N ALA A 84 3.51 5.23 -8.79
CA ALA A 84 4.21 4.01 -8.39
C ALA A 84 3.56 2.75 -9.01
N SER A 85 2.23 2.67 -8.99
CA SER A 85 1.43 1.60 -9.62
C SER A 85 1.75 1.44 -11.10
N ILE A 86 1.79 2.54 -11.84
CA ILE A 86 2.10 2.53 -13.28
C ILE A 86 3.48 1.92 -13.53
N LYS A 87 4.49 2.28 -12.74
CA LYS A 87 5.84 1.73 -12.87
C LYS A 87 5.88 0.24 -12.55
N PHE A 88 5.23 -0.16 -11.46
CA PHE A 88 5.10 -1.56 -11.06
C PHE A 88 4.45 -2.41 -12.16
N LYS A 89 3.29 -1.99 -12.67
CA LYS A 89 2.56 -2.70 -13.72
C LYS A 89 3.30 -2.69 -15.05
N ALA A 90 4.05 -1.64 -15.36
CA ALA A 90 4.92 -1.61 -16.53
C ALA A 90 5.98 -2.73 -16.46
N VAL A 91 6.56 -2.99 -15.28
CA VAL A 91 7.47 -4.12 -15.08
C VAL A 91 6.73 -5.45 -15.28
N LEU A 92 5.53 -5.61 -14.72
CA LEU A 92 4.74 -6.85 -14.89
C LEU A 92 4.44 -7.17 -16.36
N LYS A 93 4.12 -6.15 -17.16
CA LYS A 93 3.89 -6.29 -18.61
C LYS A 93 5.12 -6.76 -19.39
N THR A 94 6.32 -6.66 -18.83
CA THR A 94 7.54 -7.22 -19.46
C THR A 94 7.64 -8.74 -19.30
N ILE A 95 6.91 -9.32 -18.34
CA ILE A 95 6.89 -10.78 -18.07
C ILE A 95 5.90 -11.48 -19.01
N THR A 96 4.69 -10.92 -19.12
CA THR A 96 3.65 -11.40 -20.04
C THR A 96 2.74 -10.23 -20.44
N PRO A 97 2.27 -10.17 -21.71
CA PRO A 97 1.28 -9.20 -22.12
C PRO A 97 -0.14 -9.57 -21.64
N ILE A 98 -0.37 -10.79 -21.18
CA ILE A 98 -1.67 -11.27 -20.71
C ILE A 98 -1.80 -10.95 -19.23
N MET A 99 -2.25 -9.74 -18.94
CA MET A 99 -2.40 -9.21 -17.59
C MET A 99 -3.80 -8.62 -17.38
N GLU A 100 -4.40 -8.92 -16.24
CA GLU A 100 -5.62 -8.28 -15.75
C GLU A 100 -5.26 -7.34 -14.59
N ASP A 101 -5.56 -6.05 -14.76
CA ASP A 101 -5.35 -5.01 -13.75
C ASP A 101 -6.59 -4.93 -12.86
N VAL A 102 -6.44 -5.22 -11.56
CA VAL A 102 -7.57 -5.34 -10.61
C VAL A 102 -7.53 -4.33 -9.47
N GLY A 103 -6.43 -3.59 -9.32
CA GLY A 103 -6.24 -2.67 -8.20
C GLY A 103 -5.01 -1.80 -8.39
N ILE A 104 -4.79 -0.83 -7.51
CA ILE A 104 -3.61 0.05 -7.62
C ILE A 104 -2.29 -0.71 -7.35
N ASP A 105 -2.36 -1.76 -6.55
CA ASP A 105 -1.26 -2.63 -6.12
C ASP A 105 -1.38 -4.07 -6.62
N GLU A 106 -2.47 -4.41 -7.30
CA GLU A 106 -2.82 -5.80 -7.59
C GLU A 106 -2.98 -6.07 -9.10
N ALA A 107 -2.52 -7.25 -9.54
CA ALA A 107 -2.69 -7.74 -10.91
C ALA A 107 -2.67 -9.27 -10.99
N TYR A 108 -3.42 -9.82 -11.94
CA TYR A 108 -3.30 -11.22 -12.36
C TYR A 108 -2.53 -11.33 -13.68
N LEU A 109 -1.60 -12.29 -13.75
CA LEU A 109 -0.78 -12.56 -14.93
C LEU A 109 -1.04 -13.99 -15.40
N ASP A 110 -1.31 -14.16 -16.71
CA ASP A 110 -1.34 -15.48 -17.33
C ASP A 110 0.06 -15.85 -17.86
N LEU A 111 0.69 -16.81 -17.19
CA LEU A 111 2.02 -17.30 -17.48
C LEU A 111 1.99 -18.59 -18.32
N SER A 112 0.84 -18.97 -18.86
CA SER A 112 0.69 -20.22 -19.63
C SER A 112 1.59 -20.25 -20.87
N ILE A 113 2.00 -19.08 -21.38
CA ILE A 113 2.89 -18.92 -22.54
C ILE A 113 4.39 -19.03 -22.21
N LEU A 114 4.78 -18.96 -20.94
CA LEU A 114 6.18 -19.06 -20.53
C LEU A 114 6.52 -20.54 -20.35
N SER A 115 7.49 -21.09 -21.09
CA SER A 115 7.86 -22.52 -20.98
C SER A 115 8.31 -22.88 -19.57
#